data_AF-A0AAN7XWN5-F1
#
_entry.id   AF-A0AAN7XWN5-F1
#
_cell.length_a   1.000
_cell.length_b   1.000
_cell.length_c   1.000
_cell.angle_alpha   90.00
_cell.angle_beta   90.00
_cell.angle_gamma   90.00
#
_symmetry.space_group_name_H-M   'P 1'
#
loop_
_entity.id
_entity.type
_entity.pdbx_description
1 polymer ?
#
loop_
_entity_poly.entity_id
_entity_poly.type
_entity_poly.pdbx_seq_one_letter_code
_entity_poly.pdbx_strand_id
1 'polypeptide(L)'
;MFPEMLQRLSQVFDCLQQANLKPAKCFLFCRQVAYLGHTVSEDGVAADPSKVQKVQEWPAPTSVQEVRQFIGLASYYRRLVKDFASSPCPDKEICPFSLE
;
A
#
# COMPACT_ATOMS: atom_id res chain seq x y z
N MET A 1 -0.98 -26.39 13.09
CA MET A 1 -1.22 -25.30 12.14
C MET A 1 -2.50 -24.50 12.47
N PHE A 2 -3.71 -25.07 12.47
CA PHE A 2 -4.94 -24.35 12.89
C PHE A 2 -5.07 -24.09 14.40
N PRO A 3 -4.80 -25.06 15.31
CA PRO A 3 -4.92 -24.85 16.75
C PRO A 3 -3.96 -23.78 17.28
N GLU A 4 -2.76 -23.71 16.70
CA GLU A 4 -1.74 -22.72 17.06
C GLU A 4 -2.17 -21.29 16.65
N MET A 5 -2.82 -21.14 15.49
CA MET A 5 -3.37 -19.85 15.09
C MET A 5 -4.47 -19.37 16.05
N LEU A 6 -5.35 -20.28 16.49
CA LEU A 6 -6.38 -19.95 17.49
C LEU A 6 -5.76 -19.56 18.83
N GLN A 7 -4.69 -20.25 19.25
CA GLN A 7 -3.97 -19.90 20.47
C GLN A 7 -3.33 -18.51 20.39
N ARG A 8 -2.68 -18.17 19.26
CA ARG A 8 -2.13 -16.83 19.02
C ARG A 8 -3.22 -15.76 18.99
N LEU A 9 -4.35 -16.04 18.35
CA LEU A 9 -5.49 -15.13 18.28
C LEU A 9 -6.05 -14.84 19.69
N SER A 10 -6.17 -15.87 20.54
CA SER A 10 -6.59 -15.73 21.94
C SER A 10 -5.65 -14.79 22.70
N GLN A 11 -4.33 -15.00 22.59
CA GLN A 11 -3.34 -14.15 23.26
C GLN A 11 -3.44 -12.69 22.83
N VAL A 12 -3.71 -12.43 21.54
CA VAL A 12 -3.91 -11.07 21.04
C VAL A 12 -5.17 -10.45 21.64
N PHE A 13 -6.27 -11.19 21.72
CA PHE A 13 -7.51 -10.68 22.34
C PHE A 13 -7.35 -10.41 23.83
N ASP A 14 -6.66 -11.28 24.56
CA ASP A 14 -6.35 -11.06 25.98
C ASP A 14 -5.54 -9.77 26.18
N CYS A 15 -4.52 -9.55 25.33
CA CYS A 15 -3.71 -8.34 25.35
C CYS A 15 -4.52 -7.08 25.02
N LEU A 16 -5.40 -7.14 24.01
CA LEU A 16 -6.27 -6.03 23.64
C LEU A 16 -7.27 -5.68 24.75
N GLN A 17 -7.82 -6.68 25.45
CA GLN A 17 -8.69 -6.48 26.60
C GLN A 17 -7.95 -5.84 27.77
N GLN A 18 -6.75 -6.34 28.10
CA GLN A 18 -5.92 -5.77 29.16
C GLN A 18 -5.52 -4.32 28.88
N ALA A 19 -5.26 -3.99 27.61
CA ALA A 19 -4.93 -2.63 27.16
C ALA A 19 -6.17 -1.71 27.01
N ASN A 20 -7.39 -2.21 27.25
CA ASN A 20 -8.65 -1.49 27.07
C ASN A 20 -8.80 -0.85 25.67
N LEU A 21 -8.28 -1.53 24.64
CA LEU A 21 -8.33 -1.06 23.25
C LEU A 21 -9.63 -1.50 22.58
N LYS A 22 -10.30 -0.57 21.89
CA LYS A 22 -11.54 -0.86 21.18
C LYS A 22 -11.26 -1.58 19.84
N PRO A 23 -11.87 -2.74 19.57
CA PRO A 23 -11.66 -3.49 18.33
C PRO A 23 -12.42 -2.90 17.12
N ALA A 24 -12.90 -1.66 17.18
CA ALA A 24 -13.76 -1.07 16.14
C ALA A 24 -13.10 -0.97 14.75
N LYS A 25 -11.77 -1.09 14.67
CA LYS A 25 -11.00 -1.11 13.42
C LYS A 25 -10.44 -2.50 13.07
N CYS A 26 -10.82 -3.53 13.82
CA CYS A 26 -10.39 -4.90 13.59
C CYS A 26 -11.36 -5.59 12.62
N PHE A 27 -10.82 -6.02 11.49
CA PHE A 27 -11.56 -6.82 10.50
C PHE A 27 -11.08 -8.26 10.60
N LEU A 28 -11.93 -9.14 11.13
CA LEU A 28 -11.61 -10.55 11.37
C LEU A 28 -12.45 -11.44 10.45
N PHE A 29 -11.90 -12.58 10.06
CA PHE A 29 -12.57 -13.56 9.20
C PHE A 29 -13.03 -13.00 7.84
N CYS A 30 -12.36 -11.97 7.33
CA CYS A 30 -12.61 -11.42 6.00
C CYS A 30 -11.76 -12.14 4.95
N ARG A 31 -12.31 -12.38 3.76
CA ARG A 31 -11.54 -12.90 2.60
C ARG A 31 -10.55 -11.88 2.04
N GLN A 32 -10.82 -10.60 2.28
CA GLN A 32 -10.00 -9.49 1.83
C GLN A 32 -9.97 -8.41 2.93
N VAL A 33 -8.80 -7.84 3.20
CA VAL A 33 -8.63 -6.77 4.19
C VAL A 33 -7.66 -5.71 3.71
N ALA A 34 -8.00 -4.44 3.93
CA ALA A 34 -7.10 -3.32 3.68
C ALA A 34 -6.14 -3.15 4.86
N TYR A 35 -4.83 -3.23 4.60
CA TYR A 35 -3.78 -3.09 5.59
C TYR A 35 -2.62 -2.25 5.04
N LEU A 36 -2.30 -1.13 5.72
CA LEU A 36 -1.20 -0.21 5.38
C LEU A 36 -1.18 0.33 3.93
N GLY A 37 -2.33 0.37 3.25
CA GLY A 37 -2.40 0.77 1.82
C GLY A 37 -2.24 -0.36 0.84
N HIS A 38 -2.28 -1.58 1.34
CA HIS A 38 -2.40 -2.79 0.56
C HIS A 38 -3.74 -3.43 0.83
N THR A 39 -4.17 -4.24 -0.12
CA THR A 39 -5.31 -5.12 0.00
C THR A 39 -4.76 -6.54 0.05
N VAL A 40 -4.96 -7.21 1.19
CA VAL A 40 -4.53 -8.61 1.39
C VAL A 40 -5.71 -9.51 1.10
N SER A 41 -5.56 -10.43 0.14
CA SER A 41 -6.54 -11.46 -0.21
C SER A 41 -5.87 -12.83 -0.35
N GLU A 42 -6.67 -13.85 -0.69
CA GLU A 42 -6.17 -15.19 -1.00
C GLU A 42 -5.16 -15.22 -2.15
N ASP A 43 -5.27 -14.30 -3.10
CA ASP A 43 -4.36 -14.15 -4.24
C ASP A 43 -3.02 -13.46 -3.87
N GLY A 44 -2.91 -12.95 -2.63
CA GLY A 44 -1.71 -12.30 -2.11
C GLY A 44 -1.94 -10.84 -1.70
N VAL A 45 -0.87 -10.05 -1.79
CA VAL A 45 -0.85 -8.64 -1.35
C VAL A 45 -0.88 -7.74 -2.58
N ALA A 46 -2.00 -7.07 -2.81
CA ALA A 46 -2.17 -6.07 -3.87
C ALA A 46 -2.04 -4.65 -3.32
N ALA A 47 -1.66 -3.68 -4.14
CA ALA A 47 -1.81 -2.28 -3.75
C ALA A 47 -3.29 -1.90 -3.75
N ASP A 48 -3.66 -1.02 -2.82
CA ASP A 48 -4.96 -0.35 -2.90
C ASP A 48 -5.02 0.47 -4.21
N PRO A 49 -5.94 0.16 -5.14
CA PRO A 49 -6.03 0.84 -6.43
C PRO A 49 -6.27 2.35 -6.25
N SER A 50 -6.93 2.76 -5.17
CA SER A 50 -7.18 4.16 -4.84
C SER A 50 -5.88 4.93 -4.57
N LYS A 51 -4.84 4.25 -4.07
CA LYS A 51 -3.53 4.87 -3.83
C LYS A 51 -2.67 4.91 -5.09
N VAL A 52 -2.78 3.89 -5.94
CA VAL A 52 -2.11 3.87 -7.24
C VAL A 52 -2.68 4.96 -8.15
N GLN A 53 -4.00 5.12 -8.19
CA GLN A 53 -4.68 6.14 -8.98
C GLN A 53 -4.24 7.55 -8.59
N LYS A 54 -4.05 7.83 -7.29
CA LYS A 54 -3.54 9.14 -6.82
C LYS A 54 -2.10 9.44 -7.26
N VAL A 55 -1.28 8.42 -7.46
CA VAL A 55 0.08 8.59 -8.01
C VAL A 55 0.00 8.84 -9.52
N GLN A 56 -0.95 8.19 -10.22
CA GLN A 56 -1.18 8.40 -11.66
C GLN A 56 -1.77 9.78 -11.97
N GLU A 57 -2.70 10.26 -11.15
CA GLU A 57 -3.36 11.57 -11.29
C GLU A 57 -2.53 12.72 -10.71
N TRP A 58 -1.29 12.46 -10.28
CA TRP A 58 -0.45 13.48 -9.67
C TRP A 58 -0.13 14.57 -10.70
N PRO A 59 -0.41 15.86 -10.42
CA PRO A 59 -0.17 16.94 -11.37
C PRO A 59 1.33 17.09 -11.64
N ALA A 60 1.69 17.51 -12.86
CA ALA A 60 3.09 17.71 -13.23
C ALA A 60 3.79 18.65 -12.20
N PRO A 61 4.83 18.17 -11.49
CA PRO A 61 5.48 18.96 -10.46
C PRO A 61 6.17 20.18 -11.08
N THR A 62 5.98 21.35 -10.47
CA THR A 62 6.52 22.63 -10.94
C THR A 62 7.75 23.08 -10.16
N SER A 63 8.03 22.41 -9.04
CA SER A 63 9.15 22.73 -8.15
C SER A 63 10.02 21.50 -7.84
N VAL A 64 11.31 21.74 -7.60
CA VAL A 64 12.28 20.71 -7.19
C VAL A 64 11.84 20.00 -5.91
N GLN A 65 11.12 20.68 -5.01
CA GLN A 65 10.58 20.06 -3.80
C GLN A 65 9.47 19.06 -4.12
N GLU A 66 8.57 19.40 -5.04
CA GLU A 66 7.45 18.55 -5.47
C GLU A 66 7.97 17.31 -6.21
N VAL A 67 9.01 17.47 -7.03
CA VAL A 67 9.70 16.35 -7.70
C VAL A 67 10.25 15.36 -6.66
N ARG A 68 10.90 15.84 -5.60
CA ARG A 68 11.44 14.97 -4.54
C ARG A 68 10.34 14.25 -3.77
N GLN A 69 9.23 14.93 -3.48
CA GLN A 69 8.06 14.33 -2.82
C GLN A 69 7.44 13.23 -3.69
N PHE A 70 7.26 13.50 -4.98
CA PHE A 70 6.75 12.52 -5.94
C PHE A 70 7.65 11.30 -6.03
N ILE A 71 8.97 11.48 -6.17
CA ILE A 71 9.93 10.37 -6.22
C ILE A 71 9.85 9.53 -4.94
N GLY A 72 9.74 10.14 -3.77
CA GLY A 72 9.58 9.41 -2.51
C GLY A 72 8.32 8.54 -2.48
N LEU A 73 7.19 9.10 -2.92
CA LEU A 73 5.91 8.39 -3.00
C LEU A 73 5.95 7.25 -4.04
N ALA A 74 6.42 7.56 -5.24
CA ALA A 74 6.59 6.62 -6.34
C ALA A 74 7.49 5.44 -5.94
N SER A 75 8.58 5.71 -5.22
CA SER A 75 9.51 4.69 -4.74
C SER A 75 8.86 3.72 -3.75
N TYR A 76 7.94 4.20 -2.90
CA TYR A 76 7.19 3.35 -1.97
C TYR A 76 6.27 2.37 -2.70
N TYR A 77 5.66 2.79 -3.81
CA TYR A 77 4.77 1.95 -4.62
C TYR A 77 5.46 1.19 -5.75
N ARG A 78 6.78 1.37 -5.97
CA ARG A 78 7.56 0.71 -7.03
C ARG A 78 7.42 -0.81 -7.06
N ARG A 79 7.26 -1.46 -5.91
CA ARG A 79 7.09 -2.93 -5.82
C ARG A 79 5.71 -3.42 -6.27
N LEU A 80 4.76 -2.50 -6.46
CA LEU A 80 3.35 -2.80 -6.69
C LEU A 80 2.90 -2.42 -8.10
N VAL A 81 3.67 -1.56 -8.78
CA VAL A 81 3.51 -1.27 -10.20
C VAL A 81 4.41 -2.24 -10.97
N LYS A 82 3.80 -3.26 -11.59
CA LYS A 82 4.50 -4.05 -12.62
C LYS A 82 5.07 -3.08 -13.66
N ASP A 83 6.35 -3.24 -13.98
CA ASP A 83 7.04 -2.48 -15.03
C ASP A 83 7.43 -1.01 -14.72
N PHE A 84 7.55 -0.64 -13.45
CA PHE A 84 8.07 0.70 -13.06
C PHE A 84 9.47 1.03 -13.64
N ALA A 85 10.25 0.02 -14.02
CA ALA A 85 11.59 0.16 -14.59
C ALA A 85 11.66 -0.15 -16.10
N SER A 86 10.55 -0.54 -16.74
CA SER A 86 10.54 -0.92 -18.17
C SER A 86 10.19 0.24 -19.10
N SER A 87 9.93 1.44 -18.57
CA SER A 87 9.95 2.65 -19.39
C SER A 87 11.40 3.13 -19.51
N PRO A 88 12.00 3.11 -20.72
CA PRO A 88 13.22 3.83 -20.96
C PRO A 88 12.84 5.31 -21.10
N CYS A 89 12.76 6.08 -20.00
CA CYS A 89 12.89 7.54 -20.09
C CYS A 89 14.40 7.84 -19.93
N PRO A 90 15.18 7.95 -21.01
CA PRO A 90 16.46 8.63 -20.93
C PRO A 90 16.14 10.11 -20.68
N ASP A 91 17.04 10.77 -19.96
CA ASP A 91 17.08 12.21 -19.77
C ASP A 91 16.24 12.82 -18.64
N LYS A 92 16.99 13.59 -17.86
CA LYS A 92 16.67 14.15 -16.56
C LYS A 92 15.89 15.45 -16.71
N GLU A 93 14.75 15.44 -17.39
CA GLU A 93 13.87 16.60 -17.36
C GLU A 93 12.45 16.16 -17.74
N ILE A 94 11.60 16.06 -16.70
CA ILE A 94 10.15 16.21 -16.83
C ILE A 94 9.49 15.15 -17.74
N CYS A 95 9.27 13.92 -17.25
CA CYS A 95 8.34 12.98 -17.90
C CYS A 95 6.95 13.13 -17.23
N PRO A 96 5.96 13.83 -17.83
CA PRO A 96 4.56 13.63 -17.47
C PRO A 96 4.16 12.25 -17.96
N PHE A 97 3.49 11.50 -17.10
CA PHE A 97 3.05 10.14 -17.34
C PHE A 97 1.90 10.13 -18.36
N SER A 98 2.22 10.17 -19.66
CA SER A 98 1.24 9.89 -20.72
C SER A 98 1.14 8.38 -20.92
N LEU A 99 -0.03 7.80 -20.63
CA LEU A 99 -0.40 6.45 -21.05
C LEU A 99 -1.25 6.52 -22.32
N GLU A 100 -0.80 5.80 -23.36
CA GLU A 100 -1.62 4.75 -23.97
C GLU A 100 -1.27 3.42 -23.29
#